data_AF-A0AAV7TXZ6-F1
#
_entry.id   AF-A0AAV7TXZ6-F1
#
_cell.length_a   1.000
_cell.length_b   1.000
_cell.length_c   1.000
_cell.angle_alpha   90.00
_cell.angle_beta   90.00
_cell.angle_gamma   90.00
#
_symmetry.space_group_name_H-M   'P 1'
#
loop_
_entity.id
_entity.type
_entity.pdbx_description
1 polymer ?
#
loop_
_entity_poly.entity_id
_entity_poly.type
_entity_poly.pdbx_seq_one_letter_code
_entity_poly.pdbx_strand_id
1 'polypeptide(L)'
;MQSSEVLITVLLSFLQRRAQRHRIDDNLPLDQRFGIIEPANFGSSSSNRWSLAAACGSTATTVFLLFIKGYQDYFPFKTPVWADVFIYLLCALEAGIDYYPFFACLSTRHKLIGSVLGFCYALSWFCVQFVYIFDCQKNENTLFSKSIPVPSLICCLVLMGRFIQIFVRHVKGFHCGEVDDEEEPFLPSHQYNYVTNLFKAQSDTGNSGKSCFIKRIYRWDPTFKFPLRMIVTGILCIICLYNFILVDFYISPKAVTKLDTIILEAINKSYTDETKRTLFILKGQAMF
;
A
#
# COMPACT_ATOMS: atom_id res chain seq x y z
N MET A 1 11.01 15.45 3.42
CA MET A 1 9.99 14.56 4.01
C MET A 1 10.60 13.68 5.09
N GLN A 2 11.79 13.13 4.88
CA GLN A 2 12.53 12.38 5.90
C GLN A 2 12.68 13.09 7.26
N SER A 3 12.92 14.40 7.28
CA SER A 3 13.01 15.18 8.53
C SER A 3 11.69 15.23 9.32
N SER A 4 10.53 15.29 8.64
CA SER A 4 9.21 15.29 9.30
C SER A 4 8.84 13.91 9.86
N GLU A 5 9.24 12.83 9.20
CA GLU A 5 9.02 11.44 9.66
C GLU A 5 9.79 11.14 10.94
N VAL A 6 11.07 11.51 10.97
CA VAL A 6 11.93 11.35 12.14
C VAL A 6 11.38 12.17 13.31
N LEU A 7 10.90 13.38 13.06
CA LEU A 7 10.26 14.20 14.10
C LEU A 7 9.00 13.55 14.66
N ILE A 8 8.11 13.03 13.81
CA ILE A 8 6.86 12.39 14.25
C ILE A 8 7.14 11.10 15.02
N THR A 9 8.07 10.27 14.54
CA THR A 9 8.45 9.02 15.23
C THR A 9 9.09 9.29 16.58
N VAL A 10 9.97 10.30 16.66
CA VAL A 10 10.59 10.72 17.92
C VAL A 10 9.55 11.31 18.88
N LEU A 11 8.67 12.20 18.41
CA LEU A 11 7.56 12.76 19.20
C LEU A 11 6.66 11.65 19.75
N LEU A 12 6.23 10.71 18.91
CA LEU A 12 5.41 9.57 19.31
C LEU A 12 6.16 8.64 20.28
N SER A 13 7.47 8.47 20.11
CA SER A 13 8.30 7.68 21.03
C SER A 13 8.38 8.33 22.41
N PHE A 14 8.48 9.66 22.48
CA PHE A 14 8.43 10.43 23.73
C PHE A 14 7.05 10.42 24.41
N LEU A 15 5.97 10.40 23.62
CA LEU A 15 4.59 10.36 24.09
C LEU A 15 4.16 8.97 24.60
N GLN A 16 4.82 7.90 24.16
CA GLN A 16 4.45 6.53 24.50
C GLN A 16 5.23 6.03 25.73
N ARG A 17 4.53 5.88 26.86
CA ARG A 17 5.08 5.23 28.07
C ARG A 17 5.16 3.71 27.88
N ARG A 18 6.35 3.11 28.01
CA ARG A 18 6.59 1.68 27.81
C ARG A 18 5.99 0.87 28.98
N ALA A 19 5.03 -0.02 28.71
CA ALA A 19 4.24 -0.72 29.74
C ALA A 19 4.91 -1.97 30.36
N GLN A 20 5.96 -2.50 29.74
CA GLN A 20 6.67 -3.72 30.19
C GLN A 20 8.14 -3.39 30.52
N ARG A 21 8.56 -3.75 31.74
CA ARG A 21 9.89 -3.49 32.30
C ARG A 21 10.86 -4.58 31.84
N HIS A 22 11.92 -4.20 31.12
CA HIS A 22 12.98 -5.13 30.73
C HIS A 22 14.18 -4.96 31.67
N ARG A 23 14.92 -6.04 31.97
CA ARG A 23 16.10 -6.02 32.88
C ARG A 23 17.25 -5.08 32.43
N ILE A 24 17.15 -4.49 31.24
CA ILE A 24 18.13 -3.56 30.66
C ILE A 24 17.81 -2.09 31.04
N ASP A 25 16.57 -1.79 31.43
CA ASP A 25 16.15 -0.44 31.85
C ASP A 25 16.70 -0.03 33.23
N ASP A 26 17.20 -0.96 34.05
CA ASP A 26 17.69 -0.64 35.39
C ASP A 26 19.05 0.11 35.36
N ASN A 27 19.74 0.15 34.21
CA ASN A 27 21.06 0.79 34.05
C ASN A 27 21.03 2.15 33.33
N LEU A 28 19.86 2.63 32.87
CA LEU A 28 19.74 3.89 32.12
C LEU A 28 18.79 4.84 32.86
N PRO A 29 19.17 6.11 33.13
CA PRO A 29 18.34 7.09 33.84
C PRO A 29 17.27 7.70 32.93
N LEU A 30 16.61 6.86 32.13
CA LEU A 30 15.56 7.25 31.18
C LEU A 30 14.28 6.54 31.61
N ASP A 31 13.53 7.19 32.51
CA ASP A 31 12.27 6.74 33.14
C ASP A 31 11.22 6.18 32.15
N GLN A 32 11.39 4.98 31.60
CA GLN A 32 10.36 4.25 30.82
C GLN A 32 9.77 5.01 29.60
N ARG A 33 10.40 6.12 29.18
CA ARG A 33 9.84 7.12 28.25
C ARG A 33 10.09 6.86 26.76
N PHE A 34 10.65 5.69 26.42
CA PHE A 34 10.95 5.33 25.02
C PHE A 34 10.26 4.03 24.63
N GLY A 35 8.94 4.01 24.57
CA GLY A 35 8.22 2.89 23.95
C GLY A 35 8.30 2.97 22.43
N ILE A 36 8.93 1.99 21.76
CA ILE A 36 8.67 1.81 20.33
C ILE A 36 7.26 1.25 20.22
N ILE A 37 6.40 1.93 19.46
CA ILE A 37 5.01 1.51 19.28
C ILE A 37 5.01 0.27 18.41
N GLU A 38 4.43 -0.82 18.90
CA GLU A 38 4.24 -2.03 18.08
C GLU A 38 3.28 -1.69 16.92
N PRO A 39 3.72 -1.80 15.65
CA PRO A 39 3.01 -1.18 14.53
C PRO A 39 1.67 -1.83 14.19
N ALA A 40 1.36 -3.03 14.68
CA ALA A 40 0.01 -3.60 14.68
C ALA A 40 0.02 -5.00 15.28
N ASN A 41 -0.96 -5.27 16.14
CA ASN A 41 -1.27 -6.62 16.55
C ASN A 41 -2.01 -7.36 15.42
N PHE A 42 -1.26 -8.02 14.53
CA PHE A 42 -1.84 -8.83 13.45
C PHE A 42 -2.61 -10.07 13.94
N GLY A 43 -2.40 -10.46 15.20
CA GLY A 43 -3.07 -11.59 15.85
C GLY A 43 -4.35 -11.24 16.60
N SER A 44 -4.54 -9.99 17.01
CA SER A 44 -5.71 -9.58 17.79
C SER A 44 -6.81 -8.97 16.92
N SER A 45 -8.04 -9.05 17.42
CA SER A 45 -9.25 -8.53 16.79
C SER A 45 -9.30 -7.00 16.87
N SER A 46 -8.33 -6.31 16.26
CA SER A 46 -8.26 -4.85 16.29
C SER A 46 -9.50 -4.22 15.64
N SER A 47 -9.95 -3.10 16.18
CA SER A 47 -11.13 -2.35 15.70
C SER A 47 -10.85 -1.60 14.39
N ASN A 48 -9.59 -1.28 14.10
CA ASN A 48 -9.16 -0.42 13.00
C ASN A 48 -8.59 -1.17 11.78
N ARG A 49 -9.11 -2.37 11.48
CA ARG A 49 -8.53 -3.28 10.46
C ARG A 49 -8.44 -2.69 9.07
N TRP A 50 -9.51 -2.03 8.63
CA TRP A 50 -9.60 -1.42 7.32
C TRP A 50 -8.64 -0.23 7.17
N SER A 51 -8.42 0.53 8.24
CA SER A 51 -7.45 1.63 8.24
C SER A 51 -6.04 1.09 8.13
N LEU A 52 -5.71 0.01 8.84
CA LEU A 52 -4.40 -0.63 8.73
C LEU A 52 -4.15 -1.19 7.31
N ALA A 53 -5.17 -1.81 6.72
CA ALA A 53 -5.06 -2.30 5.36
C ALA A 53 -4.95 -1.17 4.32
N ALA A 54 -5.61 -0.03 4.56
CA ALA A 54 -5.43 1.18 3.74
C ALA A 54 -4.02 1.76 3.89
N ALA A 55 -3.41 1.74 5.08
CA ALA A 55 -2.01 2.14 5.28
C ALA A 55 -1.06 1.23 4.48
N CYS A 56 -1.21 -0.10 4.57
CA CYS A 56 -0.45 -1.03 3.72
C CYS A 56 -0.73 -0.83 2.22
N GLY A 57 -1.95 -0.46 1.84
CA GLY A 57 -2.29 -0.18 0.44
C GLY A 57 -1.61 1.10 -0.08
N SER A 58 -1.46 2.11 0.77
CA SER A 58 -0.72 3.34 0.43
C SER A 58 0.76 3.06 0.16
N THR A 59 1.37 2.14 0.92
CA THR A 59 2.79 1.74 0.75
C THR A 59 3.01 0.87 -0.49
N ALA A 60 2.01 0.11 -0.90
CA ALA A 60 2.14 -0.87 -1.98
C ALA A 60 2.55 -0.22 -3.30
N THR A 61 1.95 0.93 -3.63
CA THR A 61 2.22 1.64 -4.87
C THR A 61 3.62 2.24 -4.92
N THR A 62 4.14 2.75 -3.80
CA THR A 62 5.50 3.30 -3.74
C THR A 62 6.55 2.21 -3.84
N VAL A 63 6.35 1.08 -3.16
CA VAL A 63 7.20 -0.11 -3.30
C VAL A 63 7.17 -0.63 -4.74
N PHE A 64 6.00 -0.68 -5.38
CA PHE A 64 5.87 -1.10 -6.77
C PHE A 64 6.62 -0.16 -7.74
N LEU A 65 6.54 1.15 -7.51
CA LEU A 65 7.27 2.15 -8.30
C LEU A 65 8.79 2.01 -8.17
N LEU A 66 9.30 1.66 -6.98
CA LEU A 66 10.73 1.39 -6.76
C LEU A 66 11.24 0.24 -7.64
N PHE A 67 10.42 -0.78 -7.86
CA PHE A 67 10.78 -1.90 -8.74
C PHE A 67 10.76 -1.56 -10.24
N ILE A 68 9.85 -0.69 -10.68
CA ILE A 68 9.67 -0.40 -12.12
C ILE A 68 10.59 0.69 -12.64
N LYS A 69 10.66 1.81 -11.92
CA LYS A 69 11.34 3.00 -12.45
C LYS A 69 12.86 2.87 -12.35
N GLY A 70 13.34 1.90 -11.57
CA GLY A 70 14.75 1.72 -11.27
C GLY A 70 15.25 2.85 -10.37
N TYR A 71 16.16 2.51 -9.47
CA TYR A 71 16.76 3.46 -8.53
C TYR A 71 17.75 4.45 -9.17
N GLN A 72 17.96 4.35 -10.49
CA GLN A 72 19.00 5.07 -11.23
C GLN A 72 18.85 6.60 -11.15
N ASP A 73 17.65 7.12 -10.88
CA ASP A 73 17.36 8.55 -10.71
C ASP A 73 17.60 9.06 -9.27
N TYR A 74 17.61 8.20 -8.25
CA TYR A 74 17.67 8.63 -6.84
C TYR A 74 19.10 8.84 -6.35
N PHE A 75 20.05 8.02 -6.79
CA PHE A 75 21.46 8.17 -6.45
C PHE A 75 22.29 8.23 -7.73
N PRO A 76 22.98 9.35 -8.01
CA PRO A 76 23.74 9.53 -9.25
C PRO A 76 25.08 8.75 -9.26
N PHE A 77 25.21 7.68 -8.48
CA PHE A 77 26.45 6.91 -8.36
C PHE A 77 26.35 5.61 -9.15
N LYS A 78 27.34 5.32 -10.00
CA LYS A 78 27.46 4.02 -10.67
C LYS A 78 27.86 2.96 -9.64
N THR A 79 26.91 2.15 -9.22
CA THR A 79 27.14 1.00 -8.34
C THR A 79 27.47 -0.24 -9.15
N PRO A 80 28.34 -1.13 -8.62
CA PRO A 80 28.55 -2.44 -9.23
C PRO A 80 27.31 -3.33 -9.04
N VAL A 81 27.03 -4.23 -9.99
CA VAL A 81 25.79 -5.04 -10.07
C VAL A 81 25.46 -5.81 -8.77
N TRP A 82 26.46 -6.22 -7.99
CA TRP A 82 26.25 -6.92 -6.72
C TRP A 82 25.76 -6.00 -5.59
N ALA A 83 26.04 -4.70 -5.66
CA ALA A 83 25.63 -3.72 -4.64
C ALA A 83 24.16 -3.29 -4.81
N ASP A 84 23.57 -3.49 -5.99
CA ASP A 84 22.18 -3.11 -6.27
C ASP A 84 21.19 -3.82 -5.35
N VAL A 85 21.46 -5.08 -4.96
CA VAL A 85 20.60 -5.84 -4.03
C VAL A 85 20.52 -5.19 -2.65
N PHE A 86 21.65 -4.71 -2.13
CA PHE A 86 21.69 -4.03 -0.83
C PHE A 86 20.98 -2.68 -0.87
N ILE A 87 21.07 -2.00 -2.01
CA ILE A 87 20.36 -0.75 -2.26
C ILE A 87 18.86 -0.97 -2.29
N TYR A 88 18.37 -1.99 -3.00
CA TYR A 88 16.95 -2.34 -3.00
C TYR A 88 16.44 -2.68 -1.60
N LEU A 89 17.23 -3.41 -0.81
CA LEU A 89 16.90 -3.73 0.56
C LEU A 89 16.82 -2.46 1.43
N LEU A 90 17.77 -1.54 1.28
CA LEU A 90 17.78 -0.27 2.01
C LEU A 90 16.61 0.63 1.62
N CYS A 91 16.24 0.68 0.33
CA CYS A 91 15.07 1.43 -0.13
C CYS A 91 13.76 0.82 0.39
N ALA A 92 13.67 -0.51 0.46
CA ALA A 92 12.50 -1.18 1.03
C ALA A 92 12.39 -0.90 2.54
N LEU A 93 13.52 -0.86 3.25
CA LEU A 93 13.56 -0.47 4.66
C LEU A 93 13.18 1.01 4.85
N GLU A 94 13.72 1.90 4.03
CA GLU A 94 13.40 3.32 4.03
C GLU A 94 11.90 3.54 3.82
N ALA A 95 11.32 2.94 2.77
CA ALA A 95 9.88 2.97 2.57
C ALA A 95 9.12 2.44 3.80
N GLY A 96 9.58 1.35 4.43
CA GLY A 96 8.99 0.84 5.67
C GLY A 96 9.00 1.86 6.82
N ILE A 97 10.09 2.62 6.96
CA ILE A 97 10.26 3.67 7.97
C ILE A 97 9.36 4.87 7.66
N ASP A 98 9.25 5.27 6.40
CA ASP A 98 8.42 6.41 5.98
C ASP A 98 6.95 6.17 6.32
N TYR A 99 6.43 4.94 6.16
CA TYR A 99 5.03 4.65 6.47
C TYR A 99 4.78 4.21 7.92
N TYR A 100 5.82 4.01 8.72
CA TYR A 100 5.70 3.63 10.14
C TYR A 100 4.83 4.60 10.98
N PRO A 101 4.90 5.93 10.81
CA PRO A 101 4.05 6.88 11.55
C PRO A 101 2.55 6.62 11.37
N PHE A 102 2.09 6.18 10.20
CA PHE A 102 0.66 5.88 9.99
C PHE A 102 0.19 4.74 10.91
N PHE A 103 1.01 3.70 11.01
CA PHE A 103 0.74 2.54 11.85
C PHE A 103 0.80 2.91 13.34
N ALA A 104 1.82 3.69 13.73
CA ALA A 104 1.98 4.17 15.09
C ALA A 104 0.80 5.05 15.55
N CYS A 105 0.35 5.99 14.71
CA CYS A 105 -0.80 6.87 14.99
C CYS A 105 -2.13 6.12 15.10
N LEU A 106 -2.29 4.99 14.40
CA LEU A 106 -3.50 4.16 14.48
C LEU A 106 -3.53 3.26 15.73
N SER A 107 -2.36 2.91 16.28
CA SER A 107 -2.20 2.00 17.42
C SER A 107 -1.91 2.71 18.76
N THR A 108 -1.74 4.03 18.78
CA THR A 108 -1.48 4.77 20.02
C THR A 108 -2.68 4.78 20.96
N ARG A 109 -2.42 4.79 22.27
CA ARG A 109 -3.44 4.93 23.32
C ARG A 109 -4.03 6.35 23.34
N HIS A 110 -3.23 7.36 23.02
CA HIS A 110 -3.67 8.75 23.00
C HIS A 110 -4.31 9.10 21.65
N LYS A 111 -5.54 8.62 21.44
CA LYS A 111 -6.26 8.71 20.16
C LYS A 111 -6.45 10.14 19.62
N LEU A 112 -6.56 11.14 20.50
CA LEU A 112 -6.63 12.55 20.09
C LEU A 112 -5.33 13.02 19.41
N ILE A 113 -4.19 12.83 20.09
CA ILE A 113 -2.88 13.25 19.59
C ILE A 113 -2.49 12.42 18.37
N GLY A 114 -2.71 11.10 18.41
CA GLY A 114 -2.48 10.20 17.29
C GLY A 114 -3.31 10.57 16.05
N SER A 115 -4.56 10.97 16.24
CA SER A 115 -5.42 11.38 15.12
C SER A 115 -4.95 12.69 14.48
N VAL A 116 -4.61 13.71 15.28
CA VAL A 116 -4.11 15.00 14.75
C VAL A 116 -2.79 14.80 14.00
N LEU A 117 -1.83 14.11 14.61
CA LEU A 117 -0.53 13.84 13.96
C LEU A 117 -0.69 12.97 12.71
N GLY A 118 -1.50 11.92 12.78
CA GLY A 118 -1.78 11.04 11.65
C GLY A 118 -2.49 11.75 10.50
N PHE A 119 -3.42 12.66 10.80
CA PHE A 119 -4.11 13.47 9.79
C PHE A 119 -3.15 14.46 9.12
N CYS A 120 -2.37 15.22 9.88
CA CYS A 120 -1.39 16.15 9.32
C CYS A 120 -0.39 15.43 8.41
N TYR A 121 0.07 14.24 8.82
CA TYR A 121 1.00 13.42 8.05
C TYR A 121 0.36 12.85 6.77
N ALA A 122 -0.87 12.35 6.86
CA ALA A 122 -1.63 11.87 5.70
C ALA A 122 -1.90 13.01 4.70
N LEU A 123 -2.18 14.21 5.21
CA LEU A 123 -2.40 15.40 4.40
C LEU A 123 -1.12 15.83 3.67
N SER A 124 0.03 15.84 4.34
CA SER A 124 1.30 16.16 3.67
C SER A 124 1.61 15.18 2.53
N TRP A 125 1.41 13.88 2.77
CA TRP A 125 1.61 12.86 1.73
C TRP A 125 0.61 13.00 0.58
N PHE A 126 -0.65 13.29 0.89
CA PHE A 126 -1.67 13.55 -0.11
C PHE A 126 -1.32 14.77 -0.97
N CYS A 127 -0.90 15.89 -0.36
CA CYS A 127 -0.50 17.10 -1.08
C CYS A 127 0.69 16.82 -2.01
N VAL A 128 1.70 16.07 -1.56
CA VAL A 128 2.87 15.72 -2.38
C VAL A 128 2.46 14.83 -3.56
N GLN A 129 1.65 13.79 -3.33
CA GLN A 129 1.14 12.95 -4.42
C GLN A 129 0.27 13.73 -5.40
N PHE A 130 -0.54 14.66 -4.91
CA PHE A 130 -1.37 15.52 -5.72
C PHE A 130 -0.51 16.42 -6.61
N VAL A 131 0.44 17.16 -6.04
CA VAL A 131 1.38 18.02 -6.79
C VAL A 131 2.14 17.20 -7.84
N TYR A 132 2.62 16.00 -7.50
CA TYR A 132 3.30 15.12 -8.45
C TYR A 132 2.42 14.77 -9.66
N ILE A 133 1.11 14.54 -9.46
CA ILE A 133 0.16 14.32 -10.57
C ILE A 133 0.00 15.57 -11.44
N PHE A 134 -0.02 16.78 -10.87
CA PHE A 134 -0.13 18.03 -11.63
C PHE A 134 1.14 18.37 -12.39
N ASP A 135 2.32 18.19 -11.79
CA ASP A 135 3.59 18.46 -12.45
C ASP A 135 3.84 17.48 -13.60
N CYS A 136 3.49 16.20 -13.44
CA CYS A 136 3.55 15.22 -14.53
C CYS A 136 2.64 15.58 -15.71
N GLN A 137 1.53 16.30 -15.49
CA GLN A 137 0.65 16.73 -16.58
C GLN A 137 1.33 17.71 -17.54
N LYS A 138 2.39 18.41 -17.10
CA LYS A 138 3.05 19.44 -17.89
C LYS A 138 4.09 18.89 -18.87
N ASN A 139 4.64 17.69 -18.62
CA ASN A 139 5.85 17.23 -19.30
C ASN A 139 5.69 16.06 -20.28
N GLU A 140 4.61 15.28 -20.29
CA GLU A 140 4.37 14.29 -21.37
C GLU A 140 2.96 13.65 -21.28
N ASN A 141 2.36 13.32 -22.43
CA ASN A 141 1.02 12.71 -22.58
C ASN A 141 0.95 11.22 -22.12
N THR A 142 1.68 10.82 -21.10
CA THR A 142 1.67 9.43 -20.64
C THR A 142 0.62 9.23 -19.54
N LEU A 143 -0.59 8.83 -19.95
CA LEU A 143 -1.69 8.41 -19.07
C LEU A 143 -1.23 7.39 -18.00
N PHE A 144 -0.16 6.65 -18.30
CA PHE A 144 0.55 5.72 -17.41
C PHE A 144 1.12 6.36 -16.13
N SER A 145 1.87 7.47 -16.24
CA SER A 145 2.49 8.13 -15.07
C SER A 145 1.44 8.72 -14.11
N LYS A 146 0.30 9.13 -14.67
CA LYS A 146 -0.85 9.66 -13.93
C LYS A 146 -1.67 8.58 -13.21
N SER A 147 -1.71 7.35 -13.75
CA SER A 147 -2.63 6.30 -13.27
C SER A 147 -2.03 5.42 -12.18
N ILE A 148 -0.70 5.30 -12.13
CA ILE A 148 0.01 4.51 -11.10
C ILE A 148 -0.22 5.04 -9.66
N PRO A 149 -0.15 6.35 -9.35
CA PRO A 149 -0.35 6.84 -7.99
C PRO A 149 -1.82 6.86 -7.53
N VAL A 150 -2.80 6.55 -8.39
CA VAL A 150 -4.23 6.65 -8.05
C VAL A 150 -4.67 5.74 -6.89
N PRO A 151 -4.27 4.44 -6.82
CA PRO A 151 -4.67 3.56 -5.73
C PRO A 151 -4.14 4.01 -4.36
N SER A 152 -2.90 4.53 -4.30
CA SER A 152 -2.33 5.04 -3.05
C SER A 152 -3.04 6.30 -2.60
N LEU A 153 -3.44 7.15 -3.55
CA LEU A 153 -4.17 8.39 -3.29
C LEU A 153 -5.57 8.09 -2.72
N ILE A 154 -6.27 7.08 -3.25
CA ILE A 154 -7.53 6.59 -2.70
C ILE A 154 -7.31 6.03 -1.28
N CYS A 155 -6.26 5.24 -1.06
CA CYS A 155 -5.94 4.73 0.28
C CYS A 155 -5.64 5.85 1.28
N CYS A 156 -4.87 6.87 0.87
CA CYS A 156 -4.59 8.07 1.67
C CYS A 156 -5.87 8.84 2.02
N LEU A 157 -6.81 8.98 1.08
CA LEU A 157 -8.11 9.62 1.35
C LEU A 157 -8.93 8.83 2.39
N VAL A 158 -8.96 7.50 2.26
CA VAL A 158 -9.63 6.63 3.25
C VAL A 158 -9.01 6.77 4.64
N LEU A 159 -7.67 6.85 4.72
CA LEU A 159 -6.96 7.09 5.97
C LEU A 159 -7.29 8.47 6.57
N MET A 160 -7.26 9.54 5.77
CA MET A 160 -7.63 10.87 6.22
C MET A 160 -9.05 10.90 6.78
N GLY A 161 -10.02 10.34 6.06
CA GLY A 161 -11.41 10.25 6.53
C GLY A 161 -11.53 9.50 7.85
N ARG A 162 -10.74 8.45 8.05
CA ARG A 162 -10.71 7.69 9.31
C ARG A 162 -10.11 8.48 10.47
N PHE A 163 -9.01 9.20 10.26
CA PHE A 163 -8.46 10.06 11.31
C PHE A 163 -9.47 11.13 11.73
N ILE A 164 -10.14 11.78 10.77
CA ILE A 164 -11.22 12.74 11.06
C ILE A 164 -12.35 12.08 11.88
N GLN A 165 -12.79 10.87 11.50
CA GLN A 165 -13.83 10.15 12.25
C GLN A 165 -13.41 9.86 13.70
N ILE A 166 -12.18 9.41 13.93
CA ILE A 166 -11.65 9.17 15.28
C ILE A 166 -11.62 10.48 16.07
N PHE A 167 -11.15 11.56 15.47
CA PHE A 167 -11.11 12.89 16.10
C PHE A 167 -12.51 13.36 16.51
N VAL A 168 -13.46 13.35 15.57
CA VAL A 168 -14.85 13.77 15.83
C VAL A 168 -15.50 12.93 16.92
N ARG A 169 -15.25 11.61 16.93
CA ARG A 169 -15.79 10.72 17.96
C ARG A 169 -15.27 11.07 19.35
N HIS A 170 -13.96 11.31 19.49
CA HIS A 170 -13.38 11.69 20.78
C HIS A 170 -13.80 13.08 21.24
N VAL A 171 -13.90 14.06 20.33
CA VAL A 171 -14.41 15.40 20.68
C VAL A 171 -15.87 15.35 21.13
N LYS A 172 -16.70 14.53 20.48
CA LYS A 172 -18.09 14.29 20.89
C LYS A 172 -18.19 13.56 22.22
N GLY A 173 -17.39 12.51 22.45
CA GLY A 173 -17.34 11.78 23.72
C GLY A 173 -16.93 12.68 24.88
N PHE A 174 -15.92 13.54 24.67
CA PHE A 174 -15.48 14.53 25.64
C PHE A 174 -16.59 15.54 25.98
N HIS A 175 -17.35 16.00 24.98
CA HIS A 175 -18.50 16.89 25.20
C HIS A 175 -19.69 16.20 25.87
N CYS A 176 -19.91 14.90 25.63
CA CYS A 176 -21.00 14.13 26.23
C CYS A 176 -20.68 13.60 27.64
N GLY A 177 -19.44 13.72 28.11
CA GLY A 177 -19.03 13.19 29.42
C GLY A 177 -19.01 11.66 29.50
N GLU A 178 -18.99 10.95 28.36
CA GLU A 178 -18.74 9.51 28.34
C GLU A 178 -17.24 9.28 28.52
N VAL A 179 -16.85 8.89 29.74
CA VAL A 179 -15.53 8.34 30.04
C VAL A 179 -15.44 6.98 29.35
N ASP A 180 -14.98 6.99 28.11
CA ASP A 180 -14.67 5.78 27.35
C ASP A 180 -13.35 5.22 27.92
N ASP A 181 -13.44 4.50 29.04
CA ASP A 181 -12.36 3.66 29.55
C ASP A 181 -12.14 2.53 28.54
N GLU A 182 -11.34 2.81 27.51
CA GLU A 182 -10.85 1.82 26.56
C GLU A 182 -9.78 0.93 27.21
N GLU A 183 -10.14 0.23 28.28
CA GLU A 183 -9.51 -1.05 28.56
C GLU A 183 -10.00 -2.02 27.49
N GLU A 184 -9.09 -2.48 26.61
CA GLU A 184 -9.41 -3.56 25.68
C GLU A 184 -10.05 -4.70 26.49
N PRO A 185 -11.35 -4.99 26.29
CA PRO A 185 -12.00 -5.99 27.10
C PRO A 185 -11.32 -7.33 26.87
N PHE A 186 -10.99 -8.01 27.97
CA PHE A 186 -10.29 -9.31 27.99
C PHE A 186 -10.92 -10.34 27.04
N LEU A 187 -12.23 -10.21 26.76
CA LEU A 187 -12.87 -10.80 25.59
C LEU A 187 -13.51 -9.71 24.70
N PRO A 188 -13.07 -9.59 23.44
CA PRO A 188 -13.75 -8.78 22.44
C PRO A 188 -15.22 -9.20 22.25
N SER A 189 -16.15 -8.24 22.24
CA SER A 189 -17.61 -8.45 22.10
C SER A 189 -18.02 -9.37 20.93
N HIS A 190 -17.26 -9.37 19.83
CA HIS A 190 -17.52 -10.26 18.69
C HIS A 190 -17.27 -11.76 19.00
N GLN A 191 -16.30 -12.10 19.86
CA GLN A 191 -16.03 -13.48 20.26
C GLN A 191 -17.16 -14.00 21.14
N TYR A 192 -17.64 -13.17 22.06
CA TYR A 192 -18.80 -13.49 22.89
C TYR A 192 -20.06 -13.73 22.05
N ASN A 193 -20.34 -12.83 21.10
CA ASN A 193 -21.49 -12.98 20.19
C ASN A 193 -21.35 -14.18 19.25
N TYR A 194 -20.13 -14.48 18.77
CA TYR A 194 -19.87 -15.66 17.96
C TYR A 194 -20.13 -16.95 18.73
N VAL A 195 -19.63 -17.07 19.96
CA VAL A 195 -19.89 -18.23 20.83
C VAL A 195 -21.38 -18.34 21.16
N THR A 196 -22.05 -17.23 21.47
CA THR A 196 -23.49 -17.21 21.73
C THR A 196 -24.29 -17.66 20.51
N ASN A 197 -23.88 -17.25 19.30
CA ASN A 197 -24.52 -17.67 18.07
C ASN A 197 -24.20 -19.12 17.70
N LEU A 198 -23.01 -19.65 18.04
CA LEU A 198 -22.71 -21.08 17.90
C LEU A 198 -23.66 -21.93 18.74
N PHE A 199 -23.91 -21.52 20.00
CA PHE A 199 -24.86 -22.21 20.88
C PHE A 199 -26.32 -22.08 20.40
N LYS A 200 -26.72 -20.93 19.82
CA LYS A 200 -28.07 -20.71 19.24
C LYS A 200 -28.27 -21.38 17.87
N ALA A 201 -27.24 -21.47 17.03
CA ALA A 201 -27.35 -22.09 15.72
C ALA A 201 -27.57 -23.61 15.80
N GLN A 202 -27.15 -24.23 16.92
CA GLN A 202 -27.43 -25.65 17.20
C GLN A 202 -28.91 -25.91 17.49
N SER A 203 -29.69 -24.90 17.91
CA SER A 203 -31.14 -25.04 18.17
C SER A 203 -32.04 -24.76 16.96
N ASP A 204 -31.57 -24.02 15.94
CA ASP A 204 -32.38 -23.58 14.80
C ASP A 204 -32.13 -24.40 13.50
N THR A 205 -31.98 -25.72 13.63
CA THR A 205 -32.00 -26.63 12.47
C THR A 205 -33.45 -26.81 11.98
N GLY A 206 -34.04 -25.73 11.49
CA GLY A 206 -35.43 -25.70 11.07
C GLY A 206 -35.69 -24.52 10.14
N ASN A 207 -35.73 -24.82 8.84
CA ASN A 207 -36.48 -24.08 7.82
C ASN A 207 -35.84 -22.83 7.18
N SER A 208 -35.54 -22.91 5.88
CA SER A 208 -36.30 -22.19 4.84
C SER A 208 -35.58 -22.22 3.48
N GLY A 209 -36.34 -22.67 2.47
CA GLY A 209 -36.00 -22.51 1.07
C GLY A 209 -36.06 -21.04 0.67
N LYS A 210 -34.95 -20.51 0.15
CA LYS A 210 -34.85 -19.34 -0.74
C LYS A 210 -33.41 -19.21 -1.26
N SER A 211 -33.32 -19.00 -2.58
CA SER A 211 -32.19 -18.74 -3.49
C SER A 211 -30.85 -19.44 -3.21
N CYS A 212 -30.59 -20.51 -3.97
CA CYS A 212 -29.39 -21.36 -3.90
C CYS A 212 -28.08 -20.63 -4.30
N PHE A 213 -28.15 -19.61 -5.14
CA PHE A 213 -26.94 -19.00 -5.73
C PHE A 213 -26.11 -18.17 -4.75
N ILE A 214 -26.76 -17.33 -3.92
CA ILE A 214 -26.04 -16.50 -2.94
C ILE A 214 -25.48 -17.35 -1.79
N LYS A 215 -26.18 -18.44 -1.41
CA LYS A 215 -25.68 -19.42 -0.42
C LYS A 215 -24.50 -20.26 -0.93
N ARG A 216 -24.27 -20.35 -2.25
CA ARG A 216 -23.21 -21.18 -2.86
C ARG A 216 -21.86 -20.48 -2.93
N ILE A 217 -21.85 -19.15 -3.05
CA ILE A 217 -20.60 -18.39 -3.21
C ILE A 217 -19.96 -18.04 -1.86
N TYR A 218 -20.78 -17.63 -0.87
CA TYR A 218 -20.34 -17.32 0.49
C TYR A 218 -21.55 -17.13 1.42
N ARG A 219 -21.68 -17.93 2.48
CA ARG A 219 -22.65 -17.62 3.56
C ARG A 219 -22.03 -16.56 4.46
N TRP A 220 -22.55 -15.34 4.36
CA TRP A 220 -22.13 -14.23 5.20
C TRP A 220 -22.55 -14.49 6.64
N ASP A 221 -21.58 -14.74 7.54
CA ASP A 221 -21.81 -14.82 8.98
C ASP A 221 -21.52 -13.45 9.60
N PRO A 222 -22.53 -12.74 10.14
CA PRO A 222 -22.35 -11.42 10.73
C PRO A 222 -21.44 -11.40 11.97
N THR A 223 -21.17 -12.57 12.56
CA THR A 223 -20.26 -12.70 13.71
C THR A 223 -18.83 -13.07 13.33
N PHE A 224 -18.62 -13.55 12.11
CA PHE A 224 -17.29 -13.91 11.63
C PHE A 224 -16.54 -12.69 11.09
N LYS A 225 -15.43 -12.33 11.73
CA LYS A 225 -14.56 -11.22 11.29
C LYS A 225 -13.23 -11.75 10.78
N PHE A 226 -12.94 -11.55 9.49
CA PHE A 226 -11.69 -11.99 8.86
C PHE A 226 -10.43 -11.46 9.55
N PRO A 227 -9.39 -12.29 9.74
CA PRO A 227 -8.15 -11.86 10.36
C PRO A 227 -7.53 -10.71 9.55
N LEU A 228 -6.90 -9.78 10.27
CA LEU A 228 -6.30 -8.58 9.68
C LEU A 228 -5.33 -8.91 8.54
N ARG A 229 -4.51 -9.95 8.71
CA ARG A 229 -3.57 -10.43 7.68
C ARG A 229 -4.26 -10.73 6.35
N MET A 230 -5.43 -11.35 6.39
CA MET A 230 -6.18 -11.73 5.18
C MET A 230 -6.79 -10.51 4.48
N ILE A 231 -7.25 -9.51 5.24
CA ILE A 231 -7.78 -8.26 4.68
C ILE A 231 -6.64 -7.46 4.01
N VAL A 232 -5.51 -7.35 4.70
CA VAL A 232 -4.32 -6.64 4.21
C VAL A 232 -3.82 -7.29 2.91
N THR A 233 -3.64 -8.61 2.90
CA THR A 233 -3.18 -9.31 1.68
C THR A 233 -4.19 -9.21 0.54
N GLY A 234 -5.49 -9.28 0.83
CA GLY A 234 -6.53 -9.10 -0.18
C GLY A 234 -6.47 -7.72 -0.86
N ILE A 235 -6.37 -6.65 -0.07
CA ILE A 235 -6.22 -5.29 -0.59
C ILE A 235 -4.91 -5.13 -1.37
N LEU A 236 -3.80 -5.68 -0.85
CA LEU A 236 -2.51 -5.65 -1.51
C LEU A 236 -2.56 -6.34 -2.88
N CYS A 237 -3.18 -7.53 -2.97
CA CYS A 237 -3.36 -8.24 -4.22
C CYS A 237 -4.15 -7.42 -5.24
N ILE A 238 -5.24 -6.75 -4.83
CA ILE A 238 -6.04 -5.92 -5.73
C ILE A 238 -5.21 -4.75 -6.28
N ILE A 239 -4.46 -4.06 -5.41
CA ILE A 239 -3.60 -2.94 -5.82
C ILE A 239 -2.47 -3.40 -6.74
N CYS A 240 -1.81 -4.51 -6.41
CA CYS A 240 -0.77 -5.10 -7.23
C CYS A 240 -1.30 -5.55 -8.60
N LEU A 241 -2.48 -6.17 -8.66
CA LEU A 241 -3.12 -6.57 -9.92
C LEU A 241 -3.45 -5.35 -10.78
N TYR A 242 -4.02 -4.29 -10.19
CA TYR A 242 -4.29 -3.04 -10.91
C TYR A 242 -3.01 -2.46 -11.52
N ASN A 243 -1.95 -2.38 -10.71
CA ASN A 243 -0.66 -1.86 -11.13
C ASN A 243 -0.01 -2.73 -12.22
N PHE A 244 -0.09 -4.06 -12.11
CA PHE A 244 0.42 -4.98 -13.13
C PHE A 244 -0.33 -4.85 -14.46
N ILE A 245 -1.66 -4.77 -14.41
CA ILE A 245 -2.51 -4.55 -15.59
C ILE A 245 -2.14 -3.23 -16.29
N LEU A 246 -1.94 -2.14 -15.53
CA LEU A 246 -1.51 -0.87 -16.11
C LEU A 246 -0.17 -0.96 -16.83
N VAL A 247 0.79 -1.68 -16.24
CA VAL A 247 2.12 -1.89 -16.85
C VAL A 247 2.00 -2.67 -18.15
N ASP A 248 1.21 -3.73 -18.15
CA ASP A 248 1.01 -4.56 -19.34
C ASP A 248 0.36 -3.76 -20.48
N PHE A 249 -0.68 -2.97 -20.17
CA PHE A 249 -1.30 -2.06 -21.13
C PHE A 249 -0.35 -1.01 -21.70
N TYR A 250 0.71 -0.63 -20.96
CA TYR A 250 1.69 0.35 -21.43
C TYR A 250 2.83 -0.28 -22.24
N ILE A 251 3.32 -1.44 -21.82
CA ILE A 251 4.43 -2.13 -22.48
C ILE A 251 3.97 -2.78 -23.78
N SER A 252 2.79 -3.41 -23.78
CA SER A 252 2.25 -4.14 -24.92
C SER A 252 2.24 -3.34 -26.24
N PRO A 253 1.63 -2.13 -26.34
CA PRO A 253 1.61 -1.38 -27.59
C PRO A 253 3.00 -0.88 -28.01
N LYS A 254 3.90 -0.58 -27.05
CA LYS A 254 5.29 -0.19 -27.35
C LYS A 254 6.12 -1.35 -27.88
N ALA A 255 5.88 -2.56 -27.36
CA ALA A 255 6.55 -3.76 -27.83
C ALA A 255 6.08 -4.10 -29.24
N VAL A 256 4.76 -4.06 -29.49
CA VAL A 256 4.17 -4.32 -30.82
C VAL A 256 4.68 -3.34 -31.86
N THR A 257 4.65 -2.03 -31.58
CA THR A 257 5.16 -1.01 -32.52
C THR A 257 6.65 -1.16 -32.84
N LYS A 258 7.48 -1.48 -31.84
CA LYS A 258 8.90 -1.80 -32.10
C LYS A 258 9.04 -3.04 -32.98
N LEU A 259 8.24 -4.07 -32.74
CA LEU A 259 8.27 -5.31 -33.51
C LEU A 259 7.85 -5.06 -34.97
N ASP A 260 6.81 -4.25 -35.19
CA ASP A 260 6.38 -3.81 -36.52
C ASP A 260 7.49 -3.05 -37.26
N THR A 261 8.20 -2.14 -36.58
CA THR A 261 9.32 -1.41 -37.20
C THR A 261 10.48 -2.33 -37.60
N ILE A 262 10.81 -3.31 -36.77
CA ILE A 262 11.87 -4.29 -37.06
C ILE A 262 11.47 -5.18 -38.24
N ILE A 263 10.20 -5.62 -38.29
CA ILE A 263 9.68 -6.41 -39.41
C ILE A 263 9.72 -5.60 -40.72
N LEU A 264 9.27 -4.35 -40.70
CA LEU A 264 9.29 -3.48 -41.88
C LEU A 264 10.73 -3.24 -42.38
N GLU A 265 11.68 -3.04 -41.48
CA GLU A 265 13.10 -2.88 -41.83
C GLU A 265 13.67 -4.16 -42.45
N ALA A 266 13.34 -5.33 -41.89
CA ALA A 266 13.76 -6.62 -42.43
C ALA A 266 13.18 -6.90 -43.82
N ILE A 267 11.89 -6.60 -44.04
CA ILE A 267 11.22 -6.76 -45.34
C ILE A 267 11.84 -5.81 -46.37
N ASN A 268 12.04 -4.53 -46.01
CA ASN A 268 12.63 -3.54 -46.91
C ASN A 268 14.04 -3.95 -47.34
N LYS A 269 14.85 -4.44 -46.39
CA LYS A 269 16.21 -4.95 -46.67
C LYS A 269 16.18 -6.15 -47.61
N SER A 270 15.26 -7.09 -47.40
CA SER A 270 15.06 -8.26 -48.26
C SER A 270 14.70 -7.85 -49.70
N TYR A 271 13.75 -6.94 -49.87
CA TYR A 271 13.33 -6.43 -51.18
C TYR A 271 14.47 -5.70 -51.92
N THR A 272 15.30 -4.96 -51.19
CA THR A 272 16.45 -4.24 -51.76
C THR A 272 17.54 -5.21 -52.25
N ASP A 273 17.75 -6.33 -51.56
CA ASP A 273 18.72 -7.35 -51.98
C ASP A 273 18.23 -8.13 -53.21
N GLU A 274 16.93 -8.43 -53.27
CA GLU A 274 16.33 -9.13 -54.40
C GLU A 274 16.39 -8.29 -55.70
N THR A 275 16.08 -6.99 -55.60
CA THR A 275 16.20 -6.04 -56.72
C THR A 275 17.63 -5.83 -57.18
N LYS A 276 18.61 -5.82 -56.27
CA LYS A 276 20.03 -5.80 -56.65
C LYS A 276 20.44 -7.07 -57.40
N ARG A 277 19.95 -8.23 -56.97
CA ARG A 277 20.23 -9.52 -57.65
C ARG A 277 19.69 -9.54 -59.07
N THR A 278 18.44 -9.14 -59.27
CA THR A 278 17.82 -9.13 -60.61
C THR A 278 18.50 -8.12 -61.54
N LEU A 279 18.88 -6.95 -61.02
CA LEU A 279 19.61 -5.94 -61.79
C LEU A 279 21.02 -6.41 -62.19
N PHE A 280 21.70 -7.18 -61.33
CA PHE A 280 23.01 -7.77 -61.66
C PHE A 280 22.91 -8.82 -62.78
N ILE A 281 21.86 -9.65 -62.75
CA ILE A 281 21.60 -10.66 -63.80
C ILE A 281 21.30 -9.97 -65.14
N LEU A 282 20.45 -8.95 -65.15
CA LEU A 282 20.14 -8.18 -66.35
C LEU A 282 21.37 -7.47 -66.93
N LYS A 283 22.22 -6.87 -66.07
CA LYS A 283 23.46 -6.23 -66.51
C LYS A 283 24.49 -7.23 -67.05
N GLY A 284 24.52 -8.45 -66.51
CA GLY A 284 25.36 -9.54 -67.02
C GLY A 284 24.91 -10.06 -68.39
N GLN A 285 23.60 -10.03 -68.69
CA GLN A 285 23.08 -10.41 -70.01
C GLN A 285 23.23 -9.33 -71.08
N ALA A 286 23.25 -8.05 -70.70
CA ALA A 286 23.42 -6.93 -71.65
C ALA A 286 24.88 -6.70 -72.10
N MET A 287 25.85 -7.44 -71.55
CA MET A 287 27.29 -7.32 -71.86
C MET A 287 27.79 -8.43 -72.81
N PHE A 288 26.89 -9.26 -73.35
CA PHE A 288 27.17 -10.24 -74.40
C PHE A 288 26.56 -9.81 -75.73
#